data_AF-A0A653WTW9-F1
#
_entry.id   AF-A0A653WTW9-F1
#
_cell.length_a   1.000
_cell.length_b   1.000
_cell.length_c   1.000
_cell.angle_alpha   90.00
_cell.angle_beta   90.00
_cell.angle_gamma   90.00
#
_symmetry.space_group_name_H-M   'P 1'
#
loop_
_entity.id
_entity.type
_entity.pdbx_description
1 polymer ?
#
loop_
_entity_poly.entity_id
_entity_poly.type
_entity_poly.pdbx_seq_one_letter_code
_entity_poly.pdbx_strand_id
1 'polypeptide(L)' 'MTTNHFSPECPECGSRLKRLPATRRGKAHVFCMDCGHDFGRFEYLVERYRLELETLEAKLGLPPEGADKTPASAPERHS' A
#
# COMPACT_ATOMS: atom_id res chain seq x y z
N MET A 1 15.84 6.56 17.10
CA MET A 1 14.47 6.09 16.88
C MET A 1 13.85 6.96 15.80
N THR A 2 13.74 6.44 14.57
CA THR A 2 12.75 6.87 13.56
C THR A 2 12.90 5.91 12.38
N THR A 3 12.33 4.70 12.50
CA THR A 3 11.91 4.00 11.28
C THR A 3 10.85 4.91 10.69
N ASN A 4 11.16 5.55 9.56
CA ASN A 4 10.29 6.51 8.88
C ASN A 4 9.13 5.72 8.24
N HIS A 5 8.26 5.18 9.09
CA HIS A 5 7.07 4.44 8.72
C HIS A 5 6.15 5.38 7.97
N PHE A 6 5.80 4.98 6.76
CA PHE A 6 4.87 5.76 5.97
C PHE A 6 3.49 5.70 6.62
N SER A 7 3.04 6.83 7.18
CA SER A 7 1.73 6.92 7.82
C SER A 7 0.63 7.25 6.80
N PRO A 8 -0.59 6.71 6.94
CA PRO A 8 -1.74 7.16 6.18
C PRO A 8 -2.19 8.58 6.53
N GLU A 9 -1.70 9.15 7.64
CA GLU A 9 -2.04 10.50 8.08
C GLU A 9 -1.22 11.56 7.32
N CYS A 10 -1.80 12.73 7.14
CA CYS A 10 -1.09 13.88 6.60
C CYS A 10 0.03 14.29 7.57
N PRO A 11 1.29 14.41 7.11
CA PRO A 11 2.39 14.77 7.99
C PRO A 11 2.29 16.19 8.54
N GLU A 12 1.53 17.07 7.88
CA GLU A 12 1.38 18.48 8.26
C GLU A 12 0.26 18.71 9.27
N CYS A 13 -0.88 18.04 9.12
CA CYS A 13 -2.09 18.33 9.92
C CYS A 13 -2.73 17.09 10.57
N GLY A 14 -2.17 15.89 10.36
CA GLY A 14 -2.71 14.63 10.89
C GLY A 14 -3.98 14.13 10.19
N SER A 15 -4.54 14.88 9.24
CA SER A 15 -5.75 14.47 8.54
C SER A 15 -5.55 13.19 7.73
N ARG A 16 -6.55 12.30 7.77
CA ARG A 16 -6.59 11.09 6.94
C ARG A 16 -7.28 11.32 5.60
N LEU A 17 -7.99 12.44 5.43
CA LEU A 17 -8.79 12.73 4.25
C LEU A 17 -7.92 13.24 3.10
N LYS A 18 -8.09 12.62 1.93
CA LYS A 18 -7.30 12.92 0.72
C LYS A 18 -8.21 13.24 -0.45
N ARG A 19 -7.85 14.28 -1.19
CA ARG A 19 -8.44 14.65 -2.47
C ARG A 19 -7.77 13.79 -3.54
N LEU A 20 -8.49 12.78 -4.00
CA LEU A 20 -8.05 11.98 -5.12
C LEU A 20 -8.30 12.73 -6.45
N PRO A 21 -7.49 12.48 -7.48
CA PRO A 21 -7.73 12.97 -8.82
C PRO A 21 -9.15 12.69 -9.33
N ALA A 22 -9.75 13.68 -10.00
CA ALA A 22 -11.08 13.53 -10.61
C ALA A 22 -11.10 12.47 -11.74
N THR A 23 -9.98 12.29 -12.44
CA THR A 23 -9.83 11.27 -13.49
C THR A 23 -8.74 10.27 -13.11
N ARG A 24 -9.05 8.97 -13.18
CA ARG A 24 -8.09 7.86 -12.95
C ARG A 24 -6.95 7.78 -14.00
N ARG A 25 -6.90 8.69 -14.98
CA ARG A 25 -5.90 8.66 -16.06
C ARG A 25 -4.79 9.70 -15.83
N GLY A 26 -3.85 9.33 -14.97
CA GLY A 26 -2.45 9.24 -15.37
C GLY A 26 -1.43 10.28 -14.91
N LYS A 27 -1.79 11.48 -14.43
CA LYS A 27 -0.77 12.48 -13.98
C LYS A 27 -1.25 13.45 -12.89
N ALA A 28 -2.23 13.04 -12.10
CA ALA A 28 -2.81 13.93 -11.12
C ALA A 28 -2.28 13.63 -9.71
N HIS A 29 -1.91 14.70 -9.02
CA HIS A 29 -1.43 14.67 -7.65
C HIS A 29 -2.58 14.39 -6.69
N VAL A 30 -2.24 13.80 -5.54
CA VAL A 30 -3.15 13.59 -4.42
C VAL A 30 -2.84 14.64 -3.37
N PHE A 31 -3.87 15.34 -2.90
CA PHE A 31 -3.69 16.40 -1.91
C PHE A 31 -4.40 16.06 -0.59
N CYS A 32 -3.93 16.58 0.53
CA CYS A 32 -4.70 16.57 1.76
C CYS A 32 -5.96 17.43 1.57
N MET A 33 -7.12 16.92 2.01
CA MET A 33 -8.36 17.68 1.93
C MET A 33 -8.35 18.93 2.82
N ASP A 34 -7.66 18.87 3.96
CA ASP A 34 -7.77 19.88 5.00
C ASP A 34 -6.68 20.97 4.89
N CYS A 35 -5.42 20.59 4.66
CA CYS A 35 -4.31 21.54 4.57
C CYS A 35 -3.71 21.71 3.16
N GLY A 36 -4.15 20.91 2.18
CA GLY A 36 -3.63 20.99 0.81
C GLY A 36 -2.23 20.40 0.60
N HIS A 37 -1.64 19.72 1.60
CA HIS A 37 -0.36 19.04 1.45
C HIS A 37 -0.35 18.08 0.25
N ASP A 38 0.68 18.18 -0.58
CA ASP A 38 0.83 17.38 -1.79
C ASP A 38 1.54 16.05 -1.49
N PHE A 39 0.82 14.95 -1.69
CA PHE A 39 1.35 13.59 -1.55
C PHE A 39 2.06 13.11 -2.83
N GLY A 40 2.07 13.91 -3.89
CA GLY A 40 2.59 13.57 -5.21
C GLY A 40 1.60 12.75 -6.04
N ARG A 41 2.11 12.11 -7.09
CA ARG A 41 1.28 11.35 -8.05
C ARG A 41 0.55 10.19 -7.37
N PHE A 42 -0.70 9.98 -7.78
CA PHE A 42 -1.55 8.90 -7.28
C PHE A 42 -0.88 7.52 -7.35
N GLU A 43 -0.23 7.19 -8.46
CA GLU A 43 0.46 5.89 -8.65
C GLU A 43 1.57 5.68 -7.61
N TYR A 44 2.39 6.71 -7.38
CA TYR A 44 3.46 6.64 -6.37
C TYR A 44 2.89 6.45 -4.96
N LEU A 45 1.80 7.15 -4.65
CA LEU A 45 1.12 7.00 -3.37
C LEU A 45 0.61 5.57 -3.16
N VAL A 46 0.00 4.96 -4.18
CA VAL A 46 -0.51 3.59 -4.12
C VAL A 46 0.64 2.59 -3.91
N GLU A 47 1.72 2.68 -4.69
CA GLU A 47 2.87 1.77 -4.50
C GLU A 47 3.50 1.92 -3.11
N ARG A 48 3.55 3.13 -2.58
CA ARG A 48 4.07 3.37 -1.23
C ARG A 48 3.20 2.72 -0.14
N TYR A 49 1.87 2.74 -0.28
CA TYR A 49 0.97 2.02 0.64
C TYR A 49 1.14 0.51 0.55
N ARG A 50 1.31 -0.04 -0.67
CA ARG A 50 1.54 -1.48 -0.85
C ARG A 50 2.81 -1.94 -0.13
N LEU A 51 3.91 -1.22 -0.34
CA LEU A 51 5.19 -1.57 0.29
C LEU A 51 5.14 -1.47 1.83
N GLU A 52 4.44 -0.46 2.37
CA GLU A 52 4.26 -0.35 3.82
C GLU A 52 3.40 -1.50 4.35
N LEU A 53 2.34 -1.89 3.64
CA LEU A 53 1.50 -3.03 4.02
C LEU A 53 2.31 -4.34 4.01
N GLU A 54 3.07 -4.62 2.95
CA GLU A 54 3.95 -5.79 2.85
C GLU A 54 4.99 -5.80 3.98
N THR A 55 5.56 -4.64 4.31
CA THR A 55 6.52 -4.50 5.41
C THR A 55 5.86 -4.80 6.76
N LEU A 56 4.62 -4.37 6.97
CA LEU A 56 3.85 -4.63 8.18
C LEU A 56 3.44 -6.10 8.28
N GLU A 57 2.98 -6.71 7.19
CA GLU A 57 2.64 -8.13 7.10
C GLU A 57 3.85 -9.00 7.43
N ALA A 58 5.02 -8.71 6.83
CA ALA A 58 6.26 -9.41 7.12
C ALA A 58 6.68 -9.28 8.59
N LYS A 59 6.50 -8.10 9.20
CA LYS A 59 6.79 -7.89 10.63
C LYS A 59 5.83 -8.65 11.55
N LEU A 60 4.58 -8.85 11.11
CA LEU A 60 3.56 -9.59 11.83
C LEU A 60 3.60 -11.11 11.56
N GLY A 61 4.46 -11.56 10.64
CA GLY A 61 4.55 -12.97 10.24
C GLY A 61 3.32 -13.47 9.48
N LEU A 62 2.57 -12.57 8.84
CA LEU A 62 1.41 -12.92 8.03
C LEU A 62 1.87 -13.37 6.63
N PRO A 63 1.32 -14.48 6.09
CA PRO A 63 1.62 -14.88 4.72
C PRO A 63 1.07 -13.82 3.75
N PRO A 64 1.76 -13.56 2.61
CA PRO A 64 1.25 -12.65 1.60
C PRO A 64 -0.09 -13.16 1.07
N GLU A 65 -1.08 -12.27 0.92
CA GLU A 65 -2.38 -12.61 0.32
C GLU A 65 -2.16 -13.26 -1.06
N GLY A 66 -2.44 -14.56 -1.16
CA GLY A 66 -2.25 -15.36 -2.37
C GLY A 66 -1.51 -16.70 -2.18
N ALA A 67 -0.93 -16.96 -1.00
CA ALA A 67 -0.27 -18.24 -0.72
C ALA A 67 -1.24 -19.44 -0.60
N ASP A 68 -2.55 -19.21 -0.45
CA ASP A 68 -3.59 -20.26 -0.37
C ASP A 68 -4.29 -20.52 -1.72
N LYS A 69 -3.52 -20.55 -2.80
CA LYS A 69 -3.97 -21.13 -4.09
C LYS A 69 -2.92 -22.09 -4.62
N THR A 70 -2.46 -23.00 -3.77
CA THR A 70 -1.88 -24.27 -4.22
C THR A 70 -2.98 -25.31 -4.19
N PRO A 71 -3.47 -25.84 -5.33
CA PRO A 71 -4.14 -27.13 -5.31
C PRO A 71 -3.08 -28.15 -4.87
N ALA A 72 -3.16 -28.56 -3.61
CA ALA A 72 -2.42 -29.70 -3.11
C ALA A 72 -2.83 -30.93 -3.93
N SER A 73 -1.95 -31.41 -4.79
CA SER A 73 -1.92 -32.79 -5.28
C SER A 73 -0.57 -33.07 -5.96
N ALA A 74 0.39 -33.49 -5.16
CA ALA A 74 1.50 -34.34 -5.57
C ALA A 74 1.48 -35.57 -4.64
N PRO A 75 2.19 -36.68 -4.90
CA PRO A 75 2.76 -37.23 -6.15
C PRO A 75 2.28 -38.69 -6.35
N GLU A 76 2.79 -39.46 -7.34
CA GLU A 76 3.40 -40.80 -7.10
C GLU A 76 3.88 -41.49 -8.39
N ARG A 77 5.03 -42.16 -8.24
CA ARG A 77 5.74 -42.97 -9.24
C ARG A 77 5.31 -44.43 -9.14
N HIS A 78 4.94 -45.05 -10.26
CA HIS A 78 4.95 -46.50 -10.54
C HIS A 78 4.70 -46.64 -12.06
N SER A 79 5.41 -47.39 -12.90
CA SER A 79 6.43 -48.45 -12.81
C SER A 79 7.40 -48.31 -13.97
#